data_AF-A0A7J6U3K8-F1
#
_entry.id   AF-A0A7J6U3K8-F1
#
_cell.length_a   1.000
_cell.length_b   1.000
_cell.length_c   1.000
_cell.angle_alpha   90.00
_cell.angle_beta   90.00
_cell.angle_gamma   90.00
#
_symmetry.space_group_name_H-M   'P 1'
#
loop_
_entity.id
_entity.type
_entity.pdbx_description
1 polymer ?
#
loop_
_entity_poly.entity_id
_entity_poly.type
_entity_poly.pdbx_seq_one_letter_code
_entity_poly.pdbx_strand_id
1 'polypeptide(L)'
;MVILVTAKPDSDCGSNGVGTFAFALSCQRDQCDRPTFGLINVCPQMIDVTSQFAKDELVGTMIHELTHALVFSTSKYPLFRYADGSPRVPRDPADSQLRPYSTRYQCSTSGGLSVTYPKSSGNYMYTDAPGVVEVSSARGMNKEDCKCPTGRMSSTSSDDMQKCLLKPKGSCVYKVVTPKVVEKARDYFGCSTLDGMELENHGSGQGCTVLESHWEQRILEGELMVPVTGFSYNFMSEITLALFEDSGWYLPDYSMATKMYKGMFFGYKQGCSFAEDKCINDAGAVTFENGQEKTSHF
;
A
#
# COMPACT_ATOMS: atom_id res chain seq x y z
N MET A 1 21.47 5.23 -2.11
CA MET A 1 20.74 4.37 -3.06
C MET A 1 21.10 4.78 -4.47
N VAL A 2 21.19 3.84 -5.40
CA VAL A 2 21.35 4.09 -6.84
C VAL A 2 20.02 3.76 -7.53
N ILE A 3 19.51 4.67 -8.34
CA ILE A 3 18.32 4.46 -9.16
C ILE A 3 18.73 4.41 -10.62
N LEU A 4 18.45 3.30 -11.29
CA LEU A 4 18.50 3.24 -12.74
C LEU A 4 17.15 3.69 -13.31
N VAL A 5 17.16 4.76 -14.09
CA VAL A 5 15.96 5.26 -14.76
C VAL A 5 15.99 4.86 -16.22
N THR A 6 14.90 4.27 -16.71
CA THR A 6 14.71 3.94 -18.12
C THR A 6 13.41 4.56 -18.64
N ALA A 7 13.35 4.79 -19.95
CA ALA A 7 12.12 5.14 -20.65
C ALA A 7 11.94 4.18 -21.83
N LYS A 8 11.34 3.02 -21.57
CA LYS A 8 11.15 1.96 -22.57
C LYS A 8 9.69 1.54 -22.64
N PRO A 9 9.14 1.32 -23.85
CA PRO A 9 7.89 0.61 -23.98
C PRO A 9 8.10 -0.86 -23.57
N ASP A 10 7.24 -1.37 -22.69
CA ASP A 10 7.23 -2.77 -22.25
C ASP A 10 5.77 -3.22 -22.02
N SER A 11 5.54 -4.50 -21.69
CA SER A 11 4.22 -5.07 -21.44
C SER A 11 3.47 -4.43 -20.27
N ASP A 12 4.20 -3.85 -19.31
CA ASP A 12 3.61 -3.14 -18.17
C ASP A 12 3.15 -1.73 -18.55
N CYS A 13 3.63 -1.20 -19.68
CA CYS A 13 3.19 0.08 -20.18
C CYS A 13 1.81 -0.05 -20.82
N GLY A 14 0.84 0.64 -20.23
CA GLY A 14 -0.54 0.61 -20.69
C GLY A 14 -0.71 1.04 -22.14
N SER A 15 -1.71 0.45 -22.80
CA SER A 15 -2.19 0.86 -24.12
C SER A 15 -3.62 1.37 -23.99
N ASN A 16 -3.96 2.48 -24.66
CA ASN A 16 -5.31 3.08 -24.67
C ASN A 16 -5.85 3.48 -23.28
N GLY A 17 -5.03 4.08 -22.43
CA GLY A 17 -5.46 4.59 -21.12
C GLY A 17 -5.68 3.52 -20.05
N VAL A 18 -5.31 2.27 -20.34
CA VAL A 18 -5.36 1.14 -19.39
C VAL A 18 -3.96 0.56 -19.24
N GLY A 19 -3.38 0.72 -18.05
CA GLY A 19 -2.08 0.18 -17.63
C GLY A 19 -1.24 1.19 -16.86
N THR A 20 -0.04 0.80 -16.48
CA THR A 20 0.79 1.56 -15.54
C THR A 20 1.53 2.71 -16.25
N PHE A 21 1.64 3.88 -15.60
CA PHE A 21 2.31 5.06 -16.18
C PHE A 21 3.83 5.02 -16.03
N ALA A 22 4.30 4.51 -14.91
CA ALA A 22 5.68 4.16 -14.64
C ALA A 22 5.66 3.06 -13.59
N PHE A 23 6.69 2.22 -13.52
CA PHE A 23 6.80 1.23 -12.45
C PHE A 23 8.18 1.29 -11.84
N ALA A 24 8.26 0.91 -10.57
CA ALA A 24 9.54 0.78 -9.89
C ALA A 24 9.65 -0.44 -8.98
N LEU A 25 10.87 -0.92 -8.88
CA LEU A 25 11.24 -2.02 -8.00
C LEU A 25 12.58 -1.79 -7.33
N SER A 26 12.79 -2.50 -6.22
CA SER A 26 14.08 -2.61 -5.55
C SER A 26 14.78 -3.90 -6.00
N CYS A 27 16.01 -3.78 -6.49
CA CYS A 27 16.78 -4.91 -7.03
C CYS A 27 17.79 -5.46 -6.02
N GLN A 28 18.32 -4.60 -5.14
CA GLN A 28 19.26 -5.00 -4.09
C GLN A 28 19.00 -4.24 -2.80
N ARG A 29 19.50 -4.84 -1.72
CA ARG A 29 19.43 -4.34 -0.35
C ARG A 29 20.78 -4.52 0.35
N ASP A 30 21.03 -3.72 1.38
CA ASP A 30 22.20 -3.87 2.24
C ASP A 30 21.97 -4.90 3.36
N GLN A 31 22.96 -5.07 4.24
CA GLN A 31 22.91 -5.99 5.38
C GLN A 31 21.83 -5.64 6.43
N CYS A 32 21.28 -4.42 6.35
CA CYS A 32 20.19 -3.92 7.18
C CYS A 32 18.84 -3.99 6.45
N ASP A 33 18.76 -4.79 5.38
CA ASP A 33 17.60 -4.95 4.49
C ASP A 33 17.14 -3.68 3.77
N ARG A 34 17.86 -2.57 3.90
CA ARG A 34 17.48 -1.31 3.26
C ARG A 34 17.73 -1.41 1.76
N PRO A 35 16.77 -1.02 0.89
CA PRO A 35 16.98 -0.95 -0.55
C PRO A 35 18.17 -0.04 -0.92
N THR A 36 19.10 -0.56 -1.70
CA THR A 36 20.30 0.18 -2.16
C THR A 36 20.34 0.39 -3.66
N PHE A 37 19.68 -0.46 -4.43
CA PHE A 37 19.51 -0.32 -5.87
C PHE A 37 18.04 -0.44 -6.24
N GLY A 38 17.55 0.49 -7.05
CA GLY A 38 16.22 0.46 -7.63
C GLY A 38 16.25 0.67 -9.13
N LEU A 39 15.19 0.25 -9.80
CA LEU A 39 14.91 0.54 -11.19
C LEU A 39 13.58 1.28 -11.26
N ILE A 40 13.52 2.33 -12.06
CA ILE A 40 12.28 3.01 -12.43
C ILE A 40 12.19 3.01 -13.95
N ASN A 41 11.10 2.50 -14.50
CA ASN A 41 10.81 2.63 -15.92
C ASN A 41 9.62 3.56 -16.12
N VAL A 42 9.79 4.57 -16.96
CA VAL A 42 8.73 5.50 -17.37
C VAL A 42 8.22 5.11 -18.75
N CYS A 43 6.92 4.94 -18.90
CA CYS A 43 6.36 4.59 -20.20
C CYS A 43 6.46 5.80 -21.15
N PRO A 44 7.13 5.71 -22.31
CA PRO A 44 7.43 6.87 -23.14
C PRO A 44 6.19 7.67 -23.57
N GLN A 45 5.06 7.00 -23.77
CA GLN A 45 3.78 7.61 -24.13
C GLN A 45 3.17 8.49 -23.02
N MET A 46 3.63 8.36 -21.78
CA MET A 46 3.16 9.13 -20.63
C MET A 46 4.05 10.34 -20.32
N ILE A 47 5.15 10.51 -21.05
CA ILE A 47 6.03 11.66 -20.87
C ILE A 47 5.40 12.86 -21.59
N ASP A 48 4.61 13.63 -20.85
CA ASP A 48 4.08 14.91 -21.30
C ASP A 48 4.76 16.06 -20.54
N VAL A 49 5.46 16.90 -21.31
CA VAL A 49 6.17 18.09 -20.79
C VAL A 49 5.65 19.39 -21.43
N THR A 50 4.48 19.34 -22.07
CA THR A 50 3.91 20.44 -22.86
C THR A 50 3.31 21.54 -21.99
N SER A 51 2.87 21.22 -20.76
CA SER A 51 2.31 22.16 -19.79
C SER A 51 2.93 21.99 -18.41
N GLN A 52 2.82 23.00 -17.55
CA GLN A 52 3.27 22.90 -16.16
C GLN A 52 2.48 21.80 -15.42
N PHE A 53 1.17 21.74 -15.64
CA PHE A 53 0.30 20.72 -15.08
C PHE A 53 0.77 19.30 -15.43
N ALA A 54 1.06 19.03 -16.71
CA ALA A 54 1.54 17.72 -17.14
C ALA A 54 2.90 17.35 -16.52
N LYS A 55 3.79 18.34 -16.34
CA LYS A 55 5.07 18.12 -15.64
C LYS A 55 4.86 17.78 -14.17
N ASP A 56 3.94 18.46 -13.49
CA ASP A 56 3.65 18.23 -12.08
C ASP A 56 3.07 16.82 -11.86
N GLU A 57 2.17 16.36 -12.75
CA GLU A 57 1.65 14.99 -12.75
C GLU A 57 2.75 13.95 -13.00
N LEU A 58 3.64 14.20 -13.96
CA LEU A 58 4.78 13.33 -14.24
C LEU A 58 5.72 13.26 -13.03
N VAL A 59 6.02 14.39 -12.39
CA VAL A 59 6.83 14.44 -11.16
C VAL A 59 6.15 13.67 -10.03
N GLY A 60 4.84 13.87 -9.82
CA GLY A 60 4.08 13.12 -8.82
C GLY A 60 4.16 11.60 -9.04
N THR A 61 3.94 11.16 -10.28
CA THR A 61 4.08 9.75 -10.67
C THR A 61 5.49 9.22 -10.41
N MET A 62 6.53 10.00 -10.73
CA MET A 62 7.91 9.61 -10.47
C MET A 62 8.20 9.46 -8.97
N ILE A 63 7.66 10.35 -8.13
CA ILE A 63 7.82 10.25 -6.67
C ILE A 63 7.05 9.05 -6.11
N HIS A 64 5.85 8.77 -6.63
CA HIS A 64 5.07 7.58 -6.29
C HIS A 64 5.86 6.29 -6.54
N GLU A 65 6.38 6.14 -7.75
CA GLU A 65 7.17 4.96 -8.12
C GLU A 65 8.49 4.88 -7.34
N LEU A 66 9.17 6.01 -7.17
CA LEU A 66 10.36 6.05 -6.33
C LEU A 66 10.05 5.61 -4.88
N THR A 67 8.88 5.96 -4.35
CA THR A 67 8.44 5.54 -3.01
C THR A 67 8.24 4.03 -2.93
N HIS A 68 7.71 3.39 -3.98
CA HIS A 68 7.69 1.92 -4.05
C HIS A 68 9.09 1.31 -4.04
N ALA A 69 10.04 1.88 -4.79
CA ALA A 69 11.42 1.40 -4.78
C ALA A 69 12.10 1.56 -3.42
N LEU A 70 11.75 2.62 -2.68
CA LEU A 70 12.37 2.99 -1.41
C LEU A 70 11.81 2.26 -0.20
N VAL A 71 10.48 2.16 -0.07
CA VAL A 71 9.86 1.68 1.18
C VAL A 71 8.53 0.96 0.99
N PHE A 72 7.66 1.45 0.11
CA PHE A 72 6.26 1.06 0.11
C PHE A 72 6.02 -0.12 -0.84
N SER A 73 6.24 -1.33 -0.35
CA SER A 73 5.96 -2.54 -1.13
C SER A 73 5.70 -3.72 -0.21
N THR A 74 4.84 -4.62 -0.64
CA THR A 74 4.51 -5.87 0.06
C THR A 74 5.74 -6.76 0.27
N SER A 75 6.70 -6.69 -0.65
CA SER A 75 8.00 -7.37 -0.54
C SER A 75 8.92 -6.76 0.53
N LYS A 76 8.64 -5.53 0.99
CA LYS A 76 9.46 -4.75 1.91
C LYS A 76 8.95 -4.74 3.33
N TYR A 77 7.65 -4.85 3.58
CA TYR A 77 7.11 -4.87 4.96
C TYR A 77 7.78 -5.92 5.86
N PRO A 78 7.99 -7.18 5.41
CA PRO A 78 8.70 -8.16 6.23
C PRO A 78 10.15 -7.78 6.54
N LEU A 79 10.72 -6.83 5.79
CA LEU A 79 12.10 -6.41 5.89
C LEU A 79 12.33 -5.24 6.84
N PHE A 80 11.26 -4.63 7.34
CA PHE A 80 11.36 -3.51 8.26
C PHE A 80 12.11 -3.88 9.55
N ARG A 81 12.73 -2.87 10.14
CA ARG A 81 13.56 -3.01 11.35
C ARG A 81 13.06 -2.07 12.45
N TYR A 82 13.38 -2.43 13.68
CA TYR A 82 13.26 -1.53 14.81
C TYR A 82 14.39 -0.48 14.77
N ALA A 83 14.26 0.58 15.57
CA ALA A 83 15.25 1.66 15.63
C ALA A 83 16.65 1.18 16.09
N ASP A 84 16.73 0.08 16.83
CA ASP A 84 17.99 -0.56 17.23
C ASP A 84 18.64 -1.39 16.11
N GLY A 85 18.01 -1.44 14.93
CA GLY A 85 18.46 -2.20 13.78
C GLY A 85 18.08 -3.67 13.82
N SER A 86 17.36 -4.16 14.83
CA SER A 86 16.88 -5.54 14.85
C SER A 86 15.71 -5.76 13.86
N PRO A 87 15.61 -6.93 13.20
CA PRO A 87 14.47 -7.26 12.34
C PRO A 87 13.14 -7.24 13.09
N ARG A 88 12.08 -6.63 12.51
CA ARG A 88 10.72 -6.74 13.05
C ARG A 88 10.12 -8.13 12.83
N VAL A 89 10.50 -8.78 11.74
CA VAL A 89 10.08 -10.15 11.40
C VAL A 89 11.28 -11.10 11.47
N PRO A 90 11.14 -12.28 12.08
CA PRO A 90 12.21 -13.27 12.13
C PRO A 90 12.79 -13.61 10.75
N ARG A 91 14.10 -13.80 10.68
CA ARG A 91 14.80 -14.25 9.46
C ARG A 91 14.95 -15.77 9.47
N ASP A 92 14.90 -16.38 8.29
CA ASP A 92 15.19 -17.80 8.11
C ASP A 92 16.70 -18.03 8.25
N PRO A 93 17.16 -18.75 9.30
CA PRO A 93 18.58 -19.00 9.50
C PRO A 93 19.18 -19.95 8.46
N ALA A 94 18.35 -20.69 7.71
CA ALA A 94 18.79 -21.56 6.61
C ALA A 94 18.99 -20.77 5.30
N ASP A 95 18.46 -19.55 5.20
CA ASP A 95 18.62 -18.69 4.04
C ASP A 95 19.92 -17.88 4.14
N SER A 96 20.83 -18.08 3.19
CA SER A 96 22.13 -17.39 3.18
C SER A 96 22.04 -15.86 3.02
N GLN A 97 20.89 -15.35 2.58
CA GLN A 97 20.61 -13.92 2.47
C GLN A 97 19.79 -13.40 3.66
N LEU A 98 19.57 -14.24 4.68
CA LEU A 98 18.79 -13.96 5.88
C LEU A 98 17.43 -13.33 5.55
N ARG A 99 16.73 -13.90 4.56
CA ARG A 99 15.38 -13.48 4.19
C ARG A 99 14.36 -13.94 5.23
N PRO A 100 13.23 -13.23 5.40
CA PRO A 100 12.13 -13.73 6.22
C PRO A 100 11.55 -15.03 5.66
N TYR A 101 10.87 -15.79 6.51
CA TYR A 101 10.21 -17.02 6.08
C TYR A 101 9.11 -16.73 5.05
N SER A 102 9.20 -17.38 3.90
CA SER A 102 8.25 -17.22 2.80
C SER A 102 7.67 -18.56 2.40
N THR A 103 6.42 -18.57 1.95
CA THR A 103 5.75 -19.76 1.42
C THR A 103 5.37 -19.53 -0.03
N ARG A 104 5.76 -20.48 -0.88
CA ARG A 104 5.39 -20.49 -2.29
C ARG A 104 3.99 -21.06 -2.49
N TYR A 105 3.32 -20.60 -3.54
CA TYR A 105 2.03 -21.13 -3.97
C TYR A 105 1.89 -21.04 -5.48
N GLN A 106 1.09 -21.95 -6.02
CA GLN A 106 0.67 -21.88 -7.42
C GLN A 106 -0.59 -21.04 -7.49
N CYS A 107 -0.65 -20.09 -8.41
CA CYS A 107 -1.89 -19.40 -8.75
C CYS A 107 -1.99 -19.19 -10.25
N SER A 108 -3.21 -19.35 -10.78
CA SER A 108 -3.58 -19.12 -12.18
C SER A 108 -4.94 -18.44 -12.23
N THR A 109 -5.07 -17.44 -13.10
CA THR A 109 -6.34 -16.78 -13.43
C THR A 109 -6.88 -17.20 -14.81
N SER A 110 -6.06 -17.87 -15.62
CA SER A 110 -6.47 -18.42 -16.92
C SER A 110 -7.51 -19.52 -16.74
N GLY A 111 -8.74 -19.27 -17.20
CA GLY A 111 -9.86 -20.21 -17.04
C GLY A 111 -10.55 -20.17 -15.68
N GLY A 112 -10.31 -19.12 -14.89
CA GLY A 112 -10.81 -18.97 -13.52
C GLY A 112 -9.67 -19.07 -12.49
N LEU A 113 -9.92 -18.52 -11.29
CA LEU A 113 -8.93 -18.53 -10.23
C LEU A 113 -8.73 -19.95 -9.67
N SER A 114 -7.51 -20.46 -9.80
CA SER A 114 -7.06 -21.74 -9.25
C SER A 114 -5.80 -21.53 -8.41
N VAL A 115 -5.77 -22.13 -7.22
CA VAL A 115 -4.72 -21.92 -6.24
C VAL A 115 -4.30 -23.24 -5.60
N THR A 116 -3.00 -23.42 -5.39
CA THR A 116 -2.44 -24.52 -4.57
C THR A 116 -1.46 -23.94 -3.58
N TYR A 117 -1.77 -24.08 -2.29
CA TYR A 117 -1.05 -23.54 -1.15
C TYR A 117 -0.99 -24.58 0.00
N PRO A 118 0.18 -24.78 0.65
CA PRO A 118 1.51 -24.34 0.24
C PRO A 118 2.05 -25.22 -0.91
N LYS A 119 3.04 -24.75 -1.68
CA LYS A 119 3.70 -25.54 -2.73
C LYS A 119 5.21 -25.32 -2.71
N SER A 120 6.01 -26.38 -2.88
CA SER A 120 7.48 -26.25 -2.94
C SER A 120 7.99 -25.47 -4.16
N SER A 121 7.26 -25.51 -5.28
CA SER A 121 7.62 -24.86 -6.55
C SER A 121 6.44 -24.07 -7.15
N GLY A 122 5.96 -23.07 -6.40
CA GLY A 122 4.95 -22.11 -6.87
C GLY A 122 5.53 -20.95 -7.68
N ASN A 123 4.70 -20.40 -8.60
CA ASN A 123 4.99 -19.18 -9.36
C ASN A 123 4.82 -17.89 -8.55
N TYR A 124 4.17 -17.97 -7.38
CA TYR A 124 4.06 -16.86 -6.44
C TYR A 124 4.70 -17.22 -5.09
N MET A 125 5.03 -16.17 -4.34
CA MET A 125 5.63 -16.27 -3.02
C MET A 125 4.94 -15.26 -2.10
N TYR A 126 4.47 -15.73 -0.94
CA TYR A 126 3.92 -14.89 0.11
C TYR A 126 4.86 -14.88 1.32
N THR A 127 5.05 -13.70 1.90
CA THR A 127 5.84 -13.48 3.11
C THR A 127 4.99 -12.65 4.05
N ASP A 128 4.77 -13.14 5.26
CA ASP A 128 3.99 -12.44 6.26
C ASP A 128 4.82 -11.34 6.93
N ALA A 129 4.13 -10.33 7.45
CA ALA A 129 4.73 -9.17 8.09
C ALA A 129 4.05 -8.86 9.44
N PRO A 130 3.99 -9.83 10.37
CA PRO A 130 3.30 -9.63 11.65
C PRO A 130 3.89 -8.44 12.42
N GLY A 131 3.03 -7.63 13.04
CA GLY A 131 3.41 -6.39 13.72
C GLY A 131 3.81 -5.24 12.79
N VAL A 132 3.78 -5.45 11.46
CA VAL A 132 3.87 -4.39 10.45
C VAL A 132 2.55 -4.25 9.72
N VAL A 133 2.00 -5.36 9.20
CA VAL A 133 0.69 -5.43 8.56
C VAL A 133 -0.18 -6.45 9.28
N GLU A 134 -1.40 -6.04 9.63
CA GLU A 134 -2.37 -6.88 10.32
C GLU A 134 -3.76 -6.81 9.68
N VAL A 135 -4.57 -7.84 9.93
CA VAL A 135 -5.98 -7.88 9.51
C VAL A 135 -6.83 -7.13 10.52
N SER A 136 -7.70 -6.25 10.03
CA SER A 136 -8.57 -5.40 10.85
C SER A 136 -10.05 -5.74 10.69
N SER A 137 -10.84 -5.37 11.69
CA SER A 137 -12.31 -5.45 11.70
C SER A 137 -13.00 -4.14 11.29
N ALA A 138 -12.26 -3.23 10.66
CA ALA A 138 -12.81 -1.95 10.19
C ALA A 138 -13.99 -2.15 9.21
N ARG A 139 -14.84 -1.13 9.11
CA ARG A 139 -16.07 -1.08 8.28
C ARG A 139 -17.13 -2.10 8.65
N GLY A 140 -17.12 -2.57 9.91
CA GLY A 140 -18.02 -3.62 10.38
C GLY A 140 -17.71 -5.00 9.77
N MET A 141 -16.47 -5.20 9.28
CA MET A 141 -16.02 -6.49 8.76
C MET A 141 -15.47 -7.34 9.89
N ASN A 142 -15.70 -8.65 9.83
CA ASN A 142 -15.14 -9.55 10.84
C ASN A 142 -13.75 -10.05 10.38
N LYS A 143 -12.72 -9.89 11.21
CA LYS A 143 -11.35 -10.29 10.81
C LYS A 143 -11.23 -11.81 10.64
N GLU A 144 -12.08 -12.57 11.34
CA GLU A 144 -12.19 -14.02 11.24
C GLU A 144 -12.75 -14.48 9.90
N ASP A 145 -13.49 -13.62 9.19
CA ASP A 145 -14.02 -13.89 7.84
C ASP A 145 -12.96 -13.69 6.76
N CYS A 146 -11.92 -12.93 7.06
CA CYS A 146 -10.72 -12.92 6.26
C CYS A 146 -10.07 -14.31 6.36
N LYS A 147 -9.75 -14.93 5.22
CA LYS A 147 -9.10 -16.26 5.13
C LYS A 147 -7.67 -16.20 4.55
N CYS A 148 -7.14 -15.00 4.37
CA CYS A 148 -5.80 -14.78 3.86
C CYS A 148 -4.67 -15.22 4.83
N PRO A 149 -3.48 -15.55 4.33
CA PRO A 149 -2.38 -16.11 5.14
C PRO A 149 -1.73 -15.16 6.15
N THR A 150 -2.11 -13.88 6.18
CA THR A 150 -1.57 -12.86 7.10
C THR A 150 -1.82 -13.23 8.56
N GLY A 151 -0.75 -13.37 9.34
CA GLY A 151 -0.76 -13.82 10.73
C GLY A 151 -0.96 -15.33 10.93
N ARG A 152 -1.07 -16.13 9.85
CA ARG A 152 -1.44 -17.56 9.95
C ARG A 152 -0.93 -18.42 8.78
N MET A 153 0.22 -18.09 8.21
CA MET A 153 0.80 -18.80 7.06
C MET A 153 0.82 -20.33 7.24
N SER A 154 1.25 -20.80 8.41
CA SER A 154 1.42 -22.23 8.70
C SER A 154 0.11 -23.02 8.77
N SER A 155 -1.02 -22.37 9.02
CA SER A 155 -2.34 -23.01 9.12
C SER A 155 -3.25 -22.70 7.93
N THR A 156 -2.75 -22.01 6.90
CA THR A 156 -3.56 -21.62 5.73
C THR A 156 -3.66 -22.79 4.75
N SER A 157 -4.89 -23.15 4.37
CA SER A 157 -5.17 -24.19 3.38
C SER A 157 -5.25 -23.62 1.95
N SER A 158 -5.23 -24.51 0.94
CA SER A 158 -5.51 -24.10 -0.45
C SER A 158 -6.89 -23.47 -0.60
N ASP A 159 -7.90 -23.98 0.11
CA ASP A 159 -9.27 -23.43 0.09
C ASP A 159 -9.34 -22.04 0.73
N ASP A 160 -8.62 -21.83 1.83
CA ASP A 160 -8.54 -20.52 2.48
C ASP A 160 -7.83 -19.50 1.59
N MET A 161 -6.73 -19.90 0.95
CA MET A 161 -6.03 -19.07 -0.02
C MET A 161 -6.89 -18.78 -1.26
N GLN A 162 -7.65 -19.75 -1.74
CA GLN A 162 -8.59 -19.55 -2.84
C GLN A 162 -9.71 -18.58 -2.45
N LYS A 163 -10.28 -18.69 -1.23
CA LYS A 163 -11.26 -17.73 -0.71
C LYS A 163 -10.68 -16.34 -0.50
N CYS A 164 -9.42 -16.24 -0.09
CA CYS A 164 -8.69 -14.98 0.03
C CYS A 164 -8.66 -14.24 -1.32
N LEU A 165 -8.35 -14.96 -2.39
CA LEU A 165 -8.14 -14.39 -3.72
C LEU A 165 -9.43 -14.28 -4.58
N LEU A 166 -10.47 -15.07 -4.31
CA LEU A 166 -11.74 -15.10 -5.07
C LEU A 166 -12.73 -13.99 -4.71
N LYS A 167 -12.67 -13.47 -3.48
CA LYS A 167 -13.73 -12.59 -2.97
C LYS A 167 -13.73 -11.24 -3.69
N PRO A 168 -14.89 -10.56 -3.82
CA PRO A 168 -14.88 -9.15 -4.12
C PRO A 168 -14.02 -8.43 -3.08
N LYS A 169 -13.16 -7.57 -3.60
CA LYS A 169 -12.30 -6.63 -2.90
C LYS A 169 -13.06 -6.02 -1.70
N GLY A 170 -12.50 -6.14 -0.50
CA GLY A 170 -13.17 -5.68 0.73
C GLY A 170 -13.73 -6.78 1.65
N SER A 171 -13.23 -8.01 1.59
CA SER A 171 -13.53 -9.02 2.64
C SER A 171 -12.43 -9.17 3.69
N CYS A 172 -11.26 -8.64 3.38
CA CYS A 172 -10.14 -8.48 4.28
C CYS A 172 -9.78 -7.00 4.27
N VAL A 173 -9.69 -6.40 5.44
CA VAL A 173 -9.07 -5.09 5.62
C VAL A 173 -7.69 -5.34 6.18
N TYR A 174 -6.67 -4.82 5.53
CA TYR A 174 -5.31 -4.84 6.03
C TYR A 174 -4.94 -3.44 6.49
N LYS A 175 -4.25 -3.35 7.62
CA LYS A 175 -3.71 -2.09 8.13
C LYS A 175 -2.21 -2.21 8.35
N VAL A 176 -1.47 -1.15 8.04
CA VAL A 176 -0.12 -0.96 8.59
C VAL A 176 -0.29 -0.47 10.03
N VAL A 177 0.26 -1.24 10.97
CA VAL A 177 0.08 -1.04 12.42
C VAL A 177 1.33 -0.53 13.12
N THR A 178 2.33 -0.09 12.37
CA THR A 178 3.59 0.39 12.94
C THR A 178 3.42 1.71 13.70
N PRO A 179 4.22 1.97 14.75
CA PRO A 179 3.93 3.04 15.71
C PRO A 179 3.79 4.45 15.12
N LYS A 180 4.68 4.87 14.22
CA LYS A 180 4.63 6.20 13.61
C LYS A 180 3.50 6.30 12.60
N VAL A 181 3.26 5.26 11.80
CA VAL A 181 2.13 5.22 10.87
C VAL A 181 0.82 5.37 11.64
N VAL A 182 0.65 4.64 12.75
CA VAL A 182 -0.53 4.78 13.62
C VAL A 182 -0.62 6.19 14.21
N GLU A 183 0.48 6.74 14.75
CA GLU A 183 0.52 8.11 15.30
C GLU A 183 0.05 9.14 14.26
N LYS A 184 0.61 9.10 13.04
CA LYS A 184 0.30 10.06 11.98
C LYS A 184 -1.07 9.84 11.36
N ALA A 185 -1.55 8.60 11.27
CA ALA A 185 -2.92 8.33 10.83
C ALA A 185 -3.94 8.85 11.84
N ARG A 186 -3.71 8.64 13.15
CA ARG A 186 -4.55 9.19 14.22
C ARG A 186 -4.63 10.72 14.14
N ASP A 187 -3.48 11.38 13.93
CA ASP A 187 -3.46 12.82 13.74
C ASP A 187 -4.20 13.22 12.46
N TYR A 188 -3.90 12.63 11.31
CA TYR A 188 -4.52 12.95 10.03
C TYR A 188 -6.05 12.91 10.11
N PHE A 189 -6.63 11.80 10.60
CA PHE A 189 -8.08 11.66 10.69
C PHE A 189 -8.68 12.40 11.89
N GLY A 190 -7.90 12.77 12.90
CA GLY A 190 -8.42 13.26 14.18
C GLY A 190 -9.12 12.15 14.96
N CYS A 191 -8.62 10.91 14.85
CA CYS A 191 -9.19 9.74 15.50
C CYS A 191 -8.14 9.08 16.41
N SER A 192 -8.26 9.25 17.73
CA SER A 192 -7.27 8.74 18.70
C SER A 192 -7.30 7.22 18.89
N THR A 193 -8.41 6.57 18.53
CA THR A 193 -8.61 5.12 18.67
C THR A 193 -8.15 4.32 17.46
N LEU A 194 -7.84 4.98 16.34
CA LEU A 194 -7.43 4.30 15.11
C LEU A 194 -6.21 3.41 15.38
N ASP A 195 -6.27 2.15 14.95
CA ASP A 195 -5.29 1.10 15.26
C ASP A 195 -4.29 0.83 14.13
N GLY A 196 -4.40 1.55 13.00
CA GLY A 196 -3.51 1.44 11.86
C GLY A 196 -4.04 2.20 10.65
N MET A 197 -3.22 2.26 9.59
CA MET A 197 -3.59 2.86 8.32
C MET A 197 -3.98 1.79 7.31
N GLU A 198 -5.17 1.87 6.71
CA GLU A 198 -5.65 0.88 5.74
C GLU A 198 -4.77 0.84 4.48
N LEU A 199 -4.39 -0.38 4.10
CA LEU A 199 -3.83 -0.66 2.78
C LEU A 199 -4.97 -0.88 1.80
N GLU A 200 -4.70 -0.53 0.54
CA GLU A 200 -5.59 -0.80 -0.56
C GLU A 200 -5.99 -2.28 -0.60
N ASN A 201 -7.26 -2.54 -0.85
CA ASN A 201 -7.80 -3.89 -0.95
C ASN A 201 -8.58 -4.14 -2.25
N HIS A 202 -8.60 -3.13 -3.14
CA HIS A 202 -9.12 -3.16 -4.49
C HIS A 202 -8.01 -3.29 -5.56
N GLY A 203 -7.17 -4.34 -5.55
CA GLY A 203 -6.14 -4.57 -6.59
C GLY A 203 -6.69 -4.68 -8.03
N SER A 204 -5.94 -4.46 -9.11
CA SER A 204 -6.47 -4.29 -10.50
C SER A 204 -7.37 -5.39 -11.15
N GLY A 205 -7.76 -6.48 -10.46
CA GLY A 205 -8.72 -7.49 -10.90
C GLY A 205 -8.80 -8.71 -9.96
N GLN A 206 -9.42 -9.81 -10.41
CA GLN A 206 -9.19 -11.14 -9.81
C GLN A 206 -7.70 -11.47 -9.98
N GLY A 207 -6.99 -11.60 -8.87
CA GLY A 207 -5.53 -11.65 -8.87
C GLY A 207 -4.96 -12.81 -8.08
N CYS A 208 -3.64 -12.95 -8.18
CA CYS A 208 -2.86 -13.89 -7.39
C CYS A 208 -2.13 -13.20 -6.23
N THR A 209 -2.38 -11.90 -6.00
CA THR A 209 -1.71 -11.07 -4.99
C THR A 209 -2.55 -11.01 -3.72
N VAL A 210 -1.92 -11.16 -2.55
CA VAL A 210 -2.59 -11.20 -1.24
C VAL A 210 -2.71 -9.81 -0.59
N LEU A 211 -1.66 -9.01 -0.71
CA LEU A 211 -1.53 -7.68 -0.11
C LEU A 211 -1.17 -6.68 -1.21
N GLU A 212 -1.70 -5.46 -1.11
CA GLU A 212 -1.36 -4.35 -2.01
C GLU A 212 -0.28 -3.43 -1.41
N SER A 213 0.28 -2.58 -2.27
CA SER A 213 1.40 -1.68 -1.93
C SER A 213 0.99 -0.20 -1.92
N HIS A 214 -0.29 0.09 -1.68
CA HIS A 214 -0.85 1.45 -1.70
C HIS A 214 -1.69 1.69 -0.45
N TRP A 215 -1.89 2.96 -0.10
CA TRP A 215 -2.91 3.34 0.89
C TRP A 215 -4.32 3.17 0.30
N GLU A 216 -5.28 2.81 1.15
CA GLU A 216 -6.69 2.66 0.78
C GLU A 216 -7.25 3.99 0.26
N GLN A 217 -7.59 4.02 -1.03
CA GLN A 217 -8.08 5.22 -1.69
C GLN A 217 -9.37 5.74 -1.04
N ARG A 218 -10.22 4.86 -0.51
CA ARG A 218 -11.49 5.24 0.14
C ARG A 218 -11.33 6.27 1.25
N ILE A 219 -10.19 6.30 1.94
CA ILE A 219 -9.98 7.19 3.10
C ILE A 219 -8.81 8.15 2.93
N LEU A 220 -8.02 8.02 1.86
CA LEU A 220 -6.84 8.85 1.64
C LEU A 220 -6.72 9.39 0.20
N GLU A 221 -7.86 9.55 -0.50
CA GLU A 221 -7.93 10.08 -1.86
C GLU A 221 -7.08 11.35 -2.07
N GLY A 222 -6.30 11.36 -3.17
CA GLY A 222 -5.39 12.45 -3.52
C GLY A 222 -4.01 12.38 -2.84
N GLU A 223 -3.79 11.46 -1.90
CA GLU A 223 -2.46 11.24 -1.33
C GLU A 223 -1.56 10.52 -2.33
N LEU A 224 -0.27 10.86 -2.31
CA LEU A 224 0.71 10.38 -3.27
C LEU A 224 0.68 8.87 -3.49
N MET A 225 0.48 8.06 -2.45
CA MET A 225 0.62 6.59 -2.48
C MET A 225 -0.71 5.83 -2.55
N VAL A 226 -1.79 6.47 -3.02
CA VAL A 226 -3.02 5.76 -3.44
C VAL A 226 -2.89 5.20 -4.87
N PRO A 227 -3.60 4.13 -5.25
CA PRO A 227 -3.37 3.41 -6.52
C PRO A 227 -3.80 4.18 -7.79
N VAL A 228 -4.68 5.18 -7.69
CA VAL A 228 -5.18 5.93 -8.84
C VAL A 228 -4.62 7.35 -8.83
N THR A 229 -3.73 7.64 -9.78
CA THR A 229 -3.27 8.99 -10.12
C THR A 229 -4.23 9.58 -11.16
N GLY A 230 -4.89 10.69 -10.84
CA GLY A 230 -5.88 11.29 -11.75
C GLY A 230 -6.66 12.47 -11.19
N PHE A 231 -6.43 12.82 -9.92
CA PHE A 231 -6.93 14.05 -9.34
C PHE A 231 -5.88 15.13 -9.53
N SER A 232 -6.30 16.34 -9.89
CA SER A 232 -5.43 17.50 -10.16
C SER A 232 -4.64 18.03 -8.95
N TYR A 233 -4.46 17.20 -7.92
CA TYR A 233 -3.75 17.47 -6.67
C TYR A 233 -3.21 16.14 -6.10
N ASN A 234 -1.89 15.94 -6.17
CA ASN A 234 -1.19 14.88 -5.43
C ASN A 234 -0.52 15.52 -4.21
N PHE A 235 -0.77 15.03 -3.00
CA PHE A 235 -0.14 15.55 -1.79
C PHE A 235 0.66 14.48 -1.05
N MET A 236 1.74 14.90 -0.37
CA MET A 236 2.52 14.02 0.48
C MET A 236 2.03 14.14 1.92
N SER A 237 1.48 13.06 2.47
CA SER A 237 1.06 13.04 3.87
C SER A 237 2.22 12.75 4.82
N GLU A 238 2.06 13.16 6.08
CA GLU A 238 2.94 12.68 7.16
C GLU A 238 2.81 11.15 7.36
N ILE A 239 1.73 10.51 6.90
CA ILE A 239 1.51 9.06 7.00
C ILE A 239 2.51 8.32 6.11
N THR A 240 2.70 8.76 4.86
CA THR A 240 3.70 8.18 3.96
C THR A 240 5.10 8.37 4.51
N LEU A 241 5.45 9.56 5.01
CA LEU A 241 6.73 9.79 5.68
C LEU A 241 6.90 8.90 6.92
N ALA A 242 5.85 8.68 7.70
CA ALA A 242 5.90 7.77 8.85
C ALA A 242 6.22 6.33 8.46
N LEU A 243 5.78 5.86 7.28
CA LEU A 243 6.19 4.55 6.76
C LEU A 243 7.70 4.50 6.48
N PHE A 244 8.28 5.58 5.95
CA PHE A 244 9.74 5.71 5.80
C PHE A 244 10.45 5.59 7.15
N GLU A 245 9.95 6.25 8.20
CA GLU A 245 10.54 6.15 9.54
C GLU A 245 10.40 4.75 10.15
N ASP A 246 9.18 4.19 10.13
CA ASP A 246 8.88 2.89 10.74
C ASP A 246 9.56 1.72 10.02
N SER A 247 10.00 1.91 8.78
CA SER A 247 10.84 0.95 8.07
C SER A 247 12.18 0.68 8.77
N GLY A 248 12.66 1.66 9.57
CA GLY A 248 13.97 1.63 10.21
C GLY A 248 15.12 2.02 9.26
N TRP A 249 14.81 2.50 8.05
CA TRP A 249 15.81 2.80 7.02
C TRP A 249 16.08 4.29 6.82
N TYR A 250 15.12 5.13 7.17
CA TYR A 250 15.15 6.56 6.88
C TYR A 250 14.66 7.35 8.10
N LEU A 251 15.14 8.58 8.21
CA LEU A 251 14.61 9.58 9.13
C LEU A 251 14.05 10.72 8.29
N PRO A 252 12.72 10.76 8.06
CA PRO A 252 12.11 11.78 7.22
C PRO A 252 12.09 13.14 7.92
N ASP A 253 12.17 14.20 7.13
CA ASP A 253 11.83 15.55 7.60
C ASP A 253 10.33 15.78 7.38
N TYR A 254 9.55 15.69 8.47
CA TYR A 254 8.09 15.89 8.40
C TYR A 254 7.68 17.31 7.99
N SER A 255 8.57 18.30 8.11
CA SER A 255 8.25 19.66 7.64
C SER A 255 8.08 19.75 6.12
N MET A 256 8.56 18.74 5.39
CA MET A 256 8.39 18.59 3.94
C MET A 256 7.04 18.00 3.54
N ALA A 257 6.23 17.50 4.49
CA ALA A 257 4.88 17.05 4.20
C ALA A 257 4.00 18.23 3.75
N THR A 258 2.98 17.94 2.96
CA THR A 258 2.00 18.94 2.57
C THR A 258 1.25 19.44 3.80
N LYS A 259 1.22 20.76 4.01
CA LYS A 259 0.45 21.38 5.09
C LYS A 259 -1.05 21.25 4.79
N MET A 260 -1.77 20.57 5.68
CA MET A 260 -3.18 20.22 5.49
C MET A 260 -4.13 21.12 6.26
N TYR A 261 -5.33 21.30 5.70
CA TYR A 261 -6.43 22.06 6.30
C TYR A 261 -7.74 21.26 6.16
N LYS A 262 -8.55 21.23 7.24
CA LYS A 262 -9.85 20.54 7.23
C LYS A 262 -10.72 21.13 6.12
N GLY A 263 -11.36 20.27 5.32
CA GLY A 263 -12.20 20.67 4.18
C GLY A 263 -11.46 20.88 2.86
N MET A 264 -10.12 20.92 2.86
CA MET A 264 -9.32 20.96 1.62
C MET A 264 -8.74 19.61 1.23
N PHE A 265 -8.40 18.77 2.22
CA PHE A 265 -7.80 17.45 2.01
C PHE A 265 -8.77 16.37 2.46
N PHE A 266 -8.95 15.36 1.61
CA PHE A 266 -9.93 14.31 1.82
C PHE A 266 -9.61 13.48 3.06
N GLY A 267 -10.59 13.30 3.95
CA GLY A 267 -10.41 12.58 5.22
C GLY A 267 -9.66 13.34 6.33
N TYR A 268 -9.01 14.47 6.04
CA TYR A 268 -8.25 15.20 7.06
C TYR A 268 -9.18 15.80 8.12
N LYS A 269 -8.99 15.39 9.38
CA LYS A 269 -9.76 15.75 10.57
C LYS A 269 -11.27 15.46 10.44
N GLN A 270 -11.63 14.37 9.76
CA GLN A 270 -13.02 13.91 9.58
C GLN A 270 -13.53 12.96 10.69
N GLY A 271 -12.67 12.58 11.63
CA GLY A 271 -13.00 11.74 12.78
C GLY A 271 -13.00 10.24 12.50
N CYS A 272 -13.26 9.45 13.55
CA CYS A 272 -13.18 7.99 13.48
C CYS A 272 -14.20 7.37 12.53
N SER A 273 -15.44 7.86 12.51
CA SER A 273 -16.49 7.33 11.62
C SER A 273 -16.12 7.40 10.15
N PHE A 274 -15.40 8.43 9.72
CA PHE A 274 -14.89 8.51 8.35
C PHE A 274 -13.90 7.38 8.04
N ALA A 275 -12.93 7.16 8.94
CA ALA A 275 -11.87 6.18 8.76
C ALA A 275 -12.39 4.73 8.93
N GLU A 276 -13.26 4.49 9.90
CA GLU A 276 -13.59 3.14 10.37
C GLU A 276 -14.98 2.63 9.96
N ASP A 277 -15.94 3.50 9.64
CA ASP A 277 -17.29 3.05 9.29
C ASP A 277 -17.45 2.83 7.77
N LYS A 278 -18.55 2.16 7.38
CA LYS A 278 -18.97 2.11 5.96
C LYS A 278 -19.24 3.54 5.47
N CYS A 279 -18.89 3.85 4.22
CA CYS A 279 -19.14 5.18 3.63
C CYS A 279 -20.64 5.55 3.56
N ILE A 280 -21.49 4.55 3.37
CA ILE A 280 -22.94 4.65 3.37
C ILE A 280 -23.46 3.61 4.35
N ASN A 281 -24.31 4.02 5.30
CA ASN A 281 -24.93 3.10 6.24
C ASN A 281 -26.06 2.30 5.58
N ASP A 282 -26.61 1.32 6.30
CA ASP A 282 -27.65 0.43 5.75
C ASP A 282 -28.97 1.18 5.45
N ALA A 283 -29.13 2.42 5.93
CA ALA A 283 -30.25 3.31 5.62
C ALA A 283 -29.98 4.25 4.43
N GLY A 284 -28.84 4.13 3.75
CA GLY A 284 -28.47 4.95 2.61
C GLY A 284 -27.91 6.33 2.95
N ALA A 285 -27.65 6.63 4.22
CA ALA A 285 -27.09 7.91 4.65
C ALA A 285 -25.56 7.87 4.70
N VAL A 286 -24.93 9.00 4.36
CA VAL A 286 -23.49 9.22 4.48
C VAL A 286 -23.10 9.25 5.96
N THR A 287 -22.03 8.56 6.32
CA THR A 287 -21.61 8.33 7.72
C THR A 287 -20.61 9.35 8.26
N PHE A 288 -20.22 10.33 7.44
CA PHE A 288 -19.28 11.38 7.79
C PHE A 288 -19.86 12.76 7.50
N GLU A 289 -19.26 13.80 8.09
CA GLU A 289 -19.63 15.20 7.85
C GLU A 289 -19.41 15.52 6.35
N ASN A 290 -20.45 15.34 5.55
CA ASN A 290 -20.51 15.91 4.22
C ASN A 290 -20.61 17.41 4.45
N GLY A 291 -19.64 18.22 4.00
CA GLY A 291 -19.53 19.66 4.23
C GLY A 291 -20.72 20.49 3.74
N GLN A 292 -21.89 20.26 4.33
CA GLN A 292 -23.16 20.90 4.05
C GLN A 292 -23.19 22.35 4.55
N GLU A 293 -22.20 22.75 5.34
CA GLU A 293 -21.74 24.14 5.34
C GLU A 293 -20.57 24.27 4.36
N LYS A 294 -20.92 24.47 3.08
CA LYS A 294 -19.99 25.03 2.10
C LYS A 294 -19.61 26.43 2.55
N THR A 295 -18.57 26.59 3.35
CA THR A 295 -17.79 27.84 3.27
C THR A 295 -16.94 27.74 2.02
N SER A 296 -17.46 28.33 0.95
CA SER A 296 -16.78 28.58 -0.31
C SER A 296 -15.37 29.13 -0.07
N HIS A 297 -14.35 28.39 -0.50
CA HIS A 297 -13.08 28.96 -0.94
C HIS A 297 -12.57 28.21 -2.18
N PHE A 298 -13.38 28.32 -3.24
CA PHE A 298 -12.93 28.64 -4.59
C PHE A 298 -13.90 29.67 -5.15
#